data_AF-A0A1I0KDM8-F1
#
_entry.id   AF-A0A1I0KDM8-F1
#
_cell.length_a   1.000
_cell.length_b   1.000
_cell.length_c   1.000
_cell.angle_alpha   90.00
_cell.angle_beta   90.00
_cell.angle_gamma   90.00
#
_symmetry.space_group_name_H-M   'P 1'
#
loop_
_entity.id
_entity.type
_entity.pdbx_description
1 polymer ?
#
loop_
_entity_poly.entity_id
_entity_poly.type
_entity_poly.pdbx_seq_one_letter_code
_entity_poly.pdbx_strand_id
1 'polypeptide(L)'
;MHNRCADHVPFNAFRGANALVNGKAFDALQSTTRTLWEVKTDNFDAYTPDLRAIVIKKQVAELQRERELAQACGFGFRVGVRDAGHKAALELAAPALEELIAVMDWC
;
A
#
# COMPACT_ATOMS: atom_id res chain seq x y z
N MET A 1 -11.90 9.61 1.33
CA MET A 1 -12.00 8.14 1.48
C MET A 1 -10.66 7.54 1.86
N HIS A 2 -9.60 7.78 1.08
CA HIS A 2 -8.22 7.38 1.39
C HIS A 2 -7.84 7.45 2.88
N ASN A 3 -7.91 8.64 3.49
CA ASN A 3 -7.52 8.84 4.89
C ASN A 3 -8.32 7.96 5.86
N ARG A 4 -9.62 7.75 5.59
CA ARG A 4 -10.43 6.85 6.41
C ARG A 4 -9.84 5.44 6.37
N CYS A 5 -9.46 4.92 5.21
CA CYS A 5 -8.90 3.58 5.10
C CYS A 5 -7.51 3.46 5.75
N ALA A 6 -6.66 4.47 5.57
CA ALA A 6 -5.35 4.57 6.22
C ALA A 6 -5.48 4.62 7.77
N ASP A 7 -6.40 5.44 8.27
CA ASP A 7 -6.68 5.57 9.71
C ASP A 7 -7.21 4.28 10.33
N HIS A 8 -7.82 3.40 9.52
CA HIS A 8 -8.38 2.13 9.97
C HIS A 8 -7.45 0.93 9.79
N VAL A 9 -6.23 1.12 9.26
CA VAL A 9 -5.19 0.08 9.28
C VAL A 9 -5.07 -0.46 10.72
N PRO A 10 -5.16 -1.79 10.92
CA PRO A 10 -5.14 -2.38 12.25
C PRO A 10 -3.90 -1.95 13.04
N PHE A 11 -4.10 -1.48 14.28
CA PHE A 11 -3.02 -1.00 15.15
C PHE A 11 -2.16 0.13 14.54
N ASN A 12 -2.71 0.96 13.65
CA ASN A 12 -2.04 2.17 13.17
C ASN A 12 -1.78 3.14 14.35
N ALA A 13 -0.51 3.47 14.58
CA ALA A 13 -0.04 4.42 15.59
C ALA A 13 -0.14 5.89 15.15
N PHE A 14 -0.37 6.14 13.86
CA PHE A 14 -0.45 7.46 13.24
C PHE A 14 -1.85 7.64 12.62
N ARG A 15 -2.91 7.62 13.42
CA ARG A 15 -4.26 7.93 12.94
C ARG A 15 -4.45 9.44 12.82
N GLY A 16 -5.00 9.89 11.70
CA GLY A 16 -5.19 11.30 11.37
C GLY A 16 -3.95 12.00 10.80
N ALA A 17 -2.84 11.26 10.59
CA ALA A 17 -1.59 11.78 10.06
C ALA A 17 -0.81 10.69 9.32
N ASN A 18 0.17 11.09 8.51
CA ASN A 18 1.08 10.15 7.85
C ASN A 18 2.36 9.96 8.67
N ALA A 19 2.98 8.78 8.56
CA ALA A 19 4.29 8.51 9.15
C ALA A 19 5.40 9.01 8.21
N LEU A 20 6.14 10.04 8.62
CA LEU A 20 7.26 10.58 7.84
C LEU A 20 8.55 9.81 8.15
N VAL A 21 9.06 9.07 7.17
CA VAL A 21 10.30 8.30 7.27
C VAL A 21 11.20 8.67 6.09
N ASN A 22 12.38 9.21 6.41
CA ASN A 22 13.39 9.62 5.41
C ASN A 22 12.81 10.47 4.25
N GLY A 23 11.95 11.43 4.59
CA GLY A 23 11.31 12.34 3.64
C GLY A 23 10.09 11.78 2.88
N LYS A 24 9.73 10.50 3.03
CA LYS A 24 8.49 9.91 2.51
C LYS A 24 7.42 9.85 3.60
N ALA A 25 6.23 10.33 3.28
CA ALA A 25 5.03 10.16 4.09
C ALA A 25 4.34 8.83 3.73
N PHE A 26 4.36 7.86 4.63
CA PHE A 26 3.62 6.61 4.54
C PHE A 26 2.27 6.74 5.24
N ASP A 27 1.26 6.00 4.76
CA ASP A 27 -0.13 6.20 5.17
C ASP A 27 -0.46 5.67 6.56
N ALA A 28 0.30 4.67 7.03
CA ALA A 28 0.17 4.15 8.40
C ALA A 28 1.47 3.52 8.91
N LEU A 29 1.58 3.41 10.23
CA LEU A 29 2.65 2.68 10.92
C LEU A 29 2.08 1.75 11.99
N GLN A 30 2.38 0.46 11.87
CA GLN A 30 2.22 -0.51 12.96
C GLN A 30 3.51 -0.52 13.79
N SER A 31 3.52 0.17 14.92
CA SER A 31 4.73 0.39 15.72
C SER A 31 5.33 -0.90 16.27
N THR A 32 4.51 -1.84 16.75
CA THR A 32 4.96 -3.11 17.34
C THR A 32 5.74 -3.98 16.36
N THR A 33 5.28 -4.07 15.11
CA THR A 33 5.95 -4.85 14.04
C THR A 33 6.91 -4.00 13.21
N ARG A 34 6.98 -2.69 13.49
CA ARG A 34 7.72 -1.69 12.69
C ARG A 34 7.35 -1.79 11.21
N THR A 35 6.07 -1.89 10.89
CA THR A 35 5.59 -2.03 9.50
C THR A 35 4.97 -0.73 9.02
N LEU A 36 5.55 -0.15 7.96
CA LEU A 36 4.96 0.98 7.23
C LEU A 36 3.97 0.48 6.20
N TRP A 37 2.92 1.25 5.97
CA TRP A 37 1.86 0.91 5.01
C TRP A 37 1.69 2.01 3.97
N GLU A 38 1.44 1.59 2.74
CA GLU A 38 0.91 2.42 1.67
C GLU A 38 -0.49 1.89 1.29
N VAL A 39 -1.47 2.78 1.16
CA VAL A 39 -2.88 2.44 0.95
C VAL A 39 -3.36 2.92 -0.41
N LYS A 40 -3.89 1.99 -1.21
CA LYS A 40 -4.52 2.28 -2.50
C LYS A 40 -6.02 2.11 -2.36
N THR A 41 -6.76 3.19 -2.64
CA THR A 41 -8.23 3.22 -2.52
C THR A 41 -8.96 3.27 -3.86
N ASP A 42 -8.23 2.96 -4.92
CA ASP A 42 -8.76 2.80 -6.26
C ASP A 42 -9.97 1.85 -6.25
N ASN A 43 -10.95 2.11 -7.11
CA ASN A 43 -11.99 1.14 -7.43
C ASN A 43 -11.52 0.37 -8.67
N PHE A 44 -10.45 -0.39 -8.51
CA PHE A 44 -9.64 -0.88 -9.63
C PHE A 44 -10.44 -1.82 -10.52
N ASP A 45 -11.32 -2.62 -9.94
CA ASP A 45 -12.23 -3.50 -10.69
C ASP A 45 -13.24 -2.75 -11.56
N ALA A 46 -13.49 -1.46 -11.31
CA ALA A 46 -14.33 -0.64 -12.19
C ALA A 46 -13.55 0.00 -13.36
N TYR A 47 -12.22 -0.12 -13.40
CA TYR A 47 -11.41 0.48 -14.45
C TYR A 47 -11.45 -0.31 -15.75
N THR A 48 -11.35 0.43 -16.86
CA THR A 48 -11.13 -0.15 -18.19
C THR A 48 -9.79 -0.90 -18.23
N PRO A 49 -9.63 -1.91 -19.10
CA PRO A 49 -8.38 -2.67 -19.20
C PRO A 49 -7.14 -1.79 -19.39
N ASP A 50 -7.24 -0.76 -20.24
CA ASP A 50 -6.14 0.17 -20.50
C ASP A 50 -5.76 0.97 -19.24
N LEU A 51 -6.75 1.45 -18.48
CA LEU A 51 -6.50 2.18 -17.25
C LEU A 51 -5.90 1.27 -16.18
N ARG A 52 -6.35 0.02 -16.07
CA ARG A 52 -5.74 -0.98 -15.17
C ARG A 52 -4.25 -1.16 -15.48
N ALA A 53 -3.89 -1.32 -16.76
CA ALA A 53 -2.49 -1.49 -17.17
C ALA A 53 -1.61 -0.28 -16.79
N ILE A 54 -2.12 0.95 -17.00
CA ILE A 54 -1.42 2.18 -16.63
C ILE A 54 -1.24 2.28 -15.12
N VAL A 55 -2.30 2.03 -14.35
CA VAL A 55 -2.29 2.10 -12.88
C VAL A 55 -1.32 1.09 -12.29
N ILE A 56 -1.37 -0.17 -12.72
CA ILE A 56 -0.47 -1.22 -12.23
C ILE A 56 0.99 -0.88 -12.53
N LYS A 57 1.30 -0.45 -13.76
CA LYS A 57 2.68 -0.08 -14.12
C LYS A 57 3.22 1.04 -13.23
N LYS A 58 2.40 2.06 -12.98
CA LYS A 58 2.79 3.19 -12.10
C LYS A 58 2.97 2.72 -10.66
N GLN A 59 1.98 2.03 -10.10
CA GLN A 59 1.99 1.64 -8.71
C GLN A 59 3.10 0.62 -8.39
N VAL A 60 3.41 -0.32 -9.28
CA VAL A 60 4.53 -1.24 -9.08
C VAL A 60 5.85 -0.48 -8.89
N ALA A 61 6.13 0.51 -9.74
CA ALA A 61 7.36 1.29 -9.63
C ALA A 61 7.42 2.11 -8.32
N GLU A 62 6.30 2.70 -7.90
CA GLU A 62 6.20 3.45 -6.65
C GLU A 62 6.38 2.53 -5.43
N LEU A 63 5.64 1.41 -5.38
CA LEU A 63 5.65 0.46 -4.26
C LEU A 63 7.00 -0.22 -4.08
N GLN A 64 7.71 -0.55 -5.17
CA GLN A 64 9.07 -1.11 -5.08
C GLN A 64 10.04 -0.10 -4.46
N ARG A 65 10.01 1.16 -4.90
CA ARG A 65 10.84 2.23 -4.34
C ARG A 65 10.51 2.48 -2.87
N GLU A 66 9.23 2.51 -2.52
CA GLU A 66 8.77 2.75 -1.15
C GLU A 66 9.16 1.60 -0.21
N ARG A 67 9.05 0.35 -0.69
CA ARG A 67 9.55 -0.83 0.02
C ARG A 67 11.04 -0.73 0.30
N GLU A 68 11.85 -0.43 -0.72
CA GLU A 68 13.31 -0.29 -0.57
C GLU A 68 13.66 0.80 0.45
N LEU A 69 12.96 1.94 0.42
CA LEU A 69 13.14 3.03 1.38
C LEU A 69 12.78 2.61 2.80
N ALA A 70 11.65 1.92 2.99
CA ALA A 70 11.21 1.40 4.28
C ALA A 70 12.25 0.41 4.84
N GLN A 71 12.72 -0.52 4.01
CA GLN A 71 13.74 -1.51 4.39
C GLN A 71 15.07 -0.86 4.76
N ALA A 72 15.53 0.13 3.99
CA ALA A 72 16.75 0.89 4.28
C ALA A 72 16.67 1.64 5.63
N CYS A 73 15.46 1.99 6.07
CA CYS A 73 15.20 2.62 7.37
C CYS A 73 14.90 1.61 8.51
N GLY A 74 15.00 0.30 8.25
CA GLY A 74 14.75 -0.75 9.24
C GLY A 74 13.28 -0.95 9.58
N PHE A 75 12.39 -0.74 8.61
CA PHE A 75 10.95 -1.03 8.69
C PHE A 75 10.56 -2.17 7.74
N GLY A 76 9.52 -2.92 8.13
CA GLY A 76 8.75 -3.72 7.20
C GLY A 76 7.86 -2.84 6.31
N PHE A 77 7.32 -3.41 5.25
CA PHE A 77 6.46 -2.71 4.30
C PHE A 77 5.24 -3.55 3.94
N ARG A 78 4.07 -2.91 3.87
CA ARG A 78 2.82 -3.53 3.42
C ARG A 78 2.01 -2.58 2.55
N VAL A 79 1.14 -3.18 1.73
CA VAL A 79 0.24 -2.45 0.84
C VAL A 79 -1.19 -2.85 1.16
N GLY A 80 -2.07 -1.85 1.32
CA GLY A 80 -3.50 -2.07 1.42
C GLY A 80 -4.18 -1.76 0.09
N VAL A 81 -5.01 -2.66 -0.42
CA VAL A 81 -5.88 -2.43 -1.60
C VAL A 81 -7.34 -2.73 -1.24
N ARG A 82 -8.29 -2.25 -2.05
CA ARG A 82 -9.73 -2.45 -1.77
C ARG A 82 -10.33 -3.69 -2.39
N ASP A 83 -9.81 -4.10 -3.53
CA ASP A 83 -10.38 -5.19 -4.30
C ASP A 83 -9.35 -6.28 -4.60
N ALA A 84 -9.84 -7.52 -4.66
CA ALA A 84 -9.01 -8.69 -4.89
C ALA A 84 -8.39 -8.68 -6.29
N GLY A 85 -9.06 -8.06 -7.27
CA GLY A 85 -8.53 -7.87 -8.61
C GLY A 85 -7.30 -6.99 -8.63
N HIS A 86 -7.29 -5.90 -7.86
CA HIS A 86 -6.13 -5.01 -7.70
C HIS A 86 -4.96 -5.74 -7.07
N LYS A 87 -5.22 -6.51 -6.00
CA LYS A 87 -4.22 -7.36 -5.36
C LYS A 87 -3.59 -8.29 -6.41
N ALA A 88 -4.38 -9.14 -7.04
CA ALA A 88 -3.89 -10.13 -7.99
C ALA A 88 -3.10 -9.48 -9.15
N ALA A 89 -3.54 -8.32 -9.64
CA ALA A 89 -2.86 -7.61 -10.72
C ALA A 89 -1.49 -7.05 -10.28
N LEU A 90 -1.36 -6.53 -9.06
CA LEU A 90 -0.08 -6.09 -8.50
C LEU A 90 0.87 -7.27 -8.26
N GLU A 91 0.37 -8.38 -7.72
CA GLU A 91 1.15 -9.60 -7.47
C GLU A 91 1.69 -10.20 -8.76
N LEU A 92 0.85 -10.27 -9.80
CA LEU A 92 1.25 -10.76 -11.12
C LEU A 92 2.33 -9.87 -11.76
N ALA A 93 2.17 -8.55 -11.66
CA ALA A 93 3.10 -7.59 -12.25
C ALA A 93 4.42 -7.46 -11.46
N ALA A 94 4.39 -7.73 -10.16
CA ALA A 94 5.54 -7.65 -9.27
C ALA A 94 5.50 -8.76 -8.21
N PRO A 95 5.97 -9.97 -8.53
CA PRO A 95 5.96 -11.11 -7.60
C PRO A 95 6.68 -10.83 -6.27
N ALA A 96 7.64 -9.91 -6.28
CA ALA A 96 8.32 -9.47 -5.07
C ALA A 96 7.40 -8.78 -4.04
N LEU A 97 6.18 -8.40 -4.42
CA LEU A 97 5.17 -7.77 -3.55
C LEU A 97 4.09 -8.75 -3.05
N GLU A 98 4.07 -10.01 -3.51
CA GLU A 98 2.98 -10.98 -3.29
C GLU A 98 2.55 -11.09 -1.82
N GLU A 99 3.49 -11.37 -0.92
CA GLU A 99 3.18 -11.54 0.50
C GLU A 99 2.98 -10.21 1.28
N LEU A 100 3.11 -9.08 0.60
CA LEU A 100 3.05 -7.74 1.20
C LEU A 100 1.69 -7.06 1.01
N ILE A 101 0.83 -7.59 0.12
CA ILE A 101 -0.43 -6.95 -0.26
C ILE A 101 -1.61 -7.58 0.51
N ALA A 102 -2.37 -6.74 1.20
CA ALA A 102 -3.59 -7.08 1.90
C ALA A 102 -4.81 -6.42 1.23
N VAL A 103 -5.88 -7.18 1.05
CA VAL A 103 -7.20 -6.62 0.77
C VAL A 103 -7.74 -6.09 2.10
N MET A 104 -8.08 -4.80 2.13
CA MET A 104 -8.53 -4.11 3.33
C MET A 104 -10.04 -4.29 3.51
N ASP A 105 -10.46 -5.24 4.35
CA ASP A 105 -11.87 -5.45 4.71
C ASP A 105 -12.42 -4.37 5.67
N TRP A 106 -11.55 -3.46 6.12
CA TRP A 106 -11.87 -2.24 6.89
C TRP A 106 -12.05 -0.99 6.00
N CYS A 107 -12.02 -1.17 4.67
CA CYS A 107 -12.18 -0.16 3.62
C CYS A 107 -13.14 -0.71 2.54
#